data_AF-A0A529Y1S5-F1
#
_entry.id   AF-A0A529Y1S5-F1
#
_cell.length_a   1.000
_cell.length_b   1.000
_cell.length_c   1.000
_cell.angle_alpha   90.00
_cell.angle_beta   90.00
_cell.angle_gamma   90.00
#
_symmetry.space_group_name_H-M   'P 1'
#
loop_
_entity.id
_entity.type
_entity.pdbx_description
1 polymer ?
#
loop_
_entity_poly.entity_id
_entity_poly.type
_entity_poly.pdbx_seq_one_letter_code
_entity_poly.pdbx_strand_id
1 'polypeptide(L)'
;MLIDGLQYCNWSREIFQEMRRGGLTAVHATVGYHEGFRETVRHLVDWRTRFRDNEDLILLARDAGDIERARASNRTAIFLGLQNPMPIEDDIGLIEMLFDLGIRFMQLTYN
;
A
#
# COMPACT_ATOMS: atom_id res chain seq x y z
N MET A 1 -2.38 -19.15 2.55
CA MET A 1 -2.04 -17.72 2.58
C MET A 1 -1.56 -17.34 1.20
N LEU A 2 -2.24 -16.43 0.53
CA LEU A 2 -1.90 -15.97 -0.83
C LEU A 2 -1.48 -14.50 -0.75
N ILE A 3 -0.32 -14.18 -1.33
CA ILE A 3 0.25 -12.83 -1.28
C ILE A 3 0.59 -12.42 -2.71
N ASP A 4 0.11 -11.25 -3.11
CA ASP A 4 0.55 -10.60 -4.35
C ASP A 4 1.68 -9.61 -4.05
N GLY A 5 2.81 -9.80 -4.73
CA GLY A 5 4.04 -9.02 -4.53
C GLY A 5 4.03 -7.65 -5.18
N LEU A 6 3.11 -7.36 -6.11
CA LEU A 6 3.02 -6.04 -6.74
C LEU A 6 1.68 -5.87 -7.48
N GLN A 7 0.87 -4.89 -7.08
CA GLN A 7 -0.33 -4.49 -7.80
C GLN A 7 -0.41 -2.98 -8.02
N TYR A 8 -0.88 -2.63 -9.21
CA TYR A 8 -1.23 -1.27 -9.58
C TYR A 8 -2.45 -1.31 -10.50
N CYS A 9 -3.55 -0.72 -10.04
CA CYS A 9 -4.81 -0.69 -10.75
C CYS A 9 -5.61 0.54 -10.34
N ASN A 10 -6.73 0.78 -11.02
CA ASN A 10 -7.70 1.79 -10.63
C ASN A 10 -8.48 1.29 -9.41
N TRP A 11 -7.87 1.38 -8.22
CA TRP A 11 -8.41 0.87 -6.98
C TRP A 11 -9.87 1.30 -6.77
N SER A 12 -10.72 0.33 -6.43
CA SER A 12 -12.13 0.54 -6.13
C SER A 12 -12.61 -0.51 -5.14
N ARG A 13 -13.82 -0.33 -4.60
CA ARG A 13 -14.42 -1.33 -3.70
C ARG A 13 -14.62 -2.67 -4.41
N GLU A 14 -14.97 -2.66 -5.68
CA GLU A 14 -15.15 -3.85 -6.51
C GLU A 14 -13.86 -4.67 -6.58
N ILE A 15 -12.71 -4.01 -6.79
CA ILE A 15 -11.39 -4.67 -6.77
C ILE A 15 -11.10 -5.27 -5.39
N PHE A 16 -11.42 -4.56 -4.31
CA PHE A 16 -11.25 -5.10 -2.96
C PHE A 16 -12.10 -6.35 -2.72
N GLN A 17 -13.34 -6.39 -3.23
CA GLN A 17 -14.19 -7.57 -3.18
C GLN A 17 -13.65 -8.72 -4.05
N GLU A 18 -13.10 -8.43 -5.22
CA GLU A 18 -12.44 -9.41 -6.09
C GLU A 18 -11.24 -10.05 -5.40
N MET A 19 -10.40 -9.26 -4.73
CA MET A 19 -9.30 -9.78 -3.92
C MET A 19 -9.79 -10.72 -2.80
N ARG A 20 -10.90 -10.37 -2.14
CA ARG A 20 -11.53 -11.26 -1.14
C ARG A 20 -12.01 -12.56 -1.78
N ARG A 21 -12.72 -12.49 -2.92
CA ARG A 21 -13.18 -13.68 -3.66
C ARG A 21 -12.02 -14.57 -4.13
N GLY A 22 -10.91 -13.96 -4.54
CA GLY A 22 -9.68 -14.64 -4.92
C GLY A 22 -8.86 -15.19 -3.75
N GLY A 23 -9.24 -14.91 -2.50
CA GLY A 23 -8.54 -15.39 -1.31
C GLY A 23 -7.21 -14.69 -1.02
N LEU A 24 -6.97 -13.50 -1.59
CA LEU A 24 -5.74 -12.74 -1.36
C LEU A 24 -5.68 -12.29 0.10
N THR A 25 -4.65 -12.74 0.81
CA THR A 25 -4.41 -12.43 2.22
C THR A 25 -3.64 -11.12 2.36
N ALA A 26 -2.69 -10.85 1.46
CA ALA A 26 -1.97 -9.59 1.42
C ALA A 26 -1.63 -9.16 -0.02
N VAL A 27 -1.48 -7.85 -0.22
CA VAL A 27 -1.09 -7.23 -1.50
C VAL A 27 -0.14 -6.07 -1.23
N HIS A 28 0.94 -6.00 -2.00
CA HIS A 28 1.76 -4.80 -2.11
C HIS A 28 1.18 -3.88 -3.21
N ALA A 29 0.61 -2.76 -2.79
CA ALA A 29 0.02 -1.76 -3.67
C ALA A 29 1.00 -0.62 -3.95
N THR A 30 1.25 -0.37 -5.24
CA THR A 30 2.06 0.78 -5.67
C THR A 30 1.30 2.08 -5.49
N VAL A 31 1.95 3.08 -4.89
CA VAL A 31 1.38 4.40 -4.59
C VAL A 31 1.94 5.50 -5.50
N GLY A 32 3.11 5.31 -6.10
CA GLY A 32 3.72 6.29 -7.00
C GLY A 32 4.91 5.75 -7.81
N TYR A 33 5.21 6.45 -8.90
CA TYR A 33 6.25 6.16 -9.90
C TYR A 33 7.18 7.36 -10.16
N HIS A 34 6.60 8.53 -10.40
CA HIS A 34 7.33 9.73 -10.84
C HIS A 34 7.03 10.95 -9.95
N GLU A 35 6.18 10.76 -8.94
CA GLU A 35 5.78 11.78 -7.99
C GLU A 35 6.88 12.09 -6.98
N GLY A 36 7.05 13.38 -6.64
CA GLY A 36 7.84 13.83 -5.49
C GLY A 36 7.12 13.58 -4.16
N PHE A 37 7.65 14.15 -3.08
CA PHE A 37 7.15 13.88 -1.73
C PHE A 37 5.69 14.30 -1.53
N ARG A 38 5.36 15.55 -1.90
CA ARG A 38 4.02 16.13 -1.66
C ARG A 38 2.91 15.36 -2.38
N GLU A 39 3.14 15.00 -3.63
CA GLU A 39 2.20 14.26 -4.47
C GLU A 39 2.03 12.82 -3.97
N THR A 40 3.12 12.21 -3.50
CA THR A 40 3.07 10.91 -2.81
C THR A 40 2.22 10.99 -1.55
N VAL A 41 2.39 12.02 -0.72
CA VAL A 41 1.55 12.26 0.46
C VAL A 41 0.08 12.40 0.07
N ARG A 42 -0.24 13.08 -1.04
CA ARG A 42 -1.62 13.16 -1.54
C ARG A 42 -2.20 11.78 -1.86
N HIS A 43 -1.44 10.91 -2.52
CA HIS A 43 -1.87 9.53 -2.75
C HIS A 43 -2.06 8.73 -1.45
N LEU A 44 -1.22 8.98 -0.44
CA LEU A 44 -1.38 8.37 0.88
C LEU A 44 -2.65 8.87 1.59
N VAL A 45 -3.03 10.14 1.43
CA VAL A 45 -4.32 10.67 1.92
C VAL A 45 -5.49 9.96 1.23
N ASP A 46 -5.41 9.75 -0.09
CA ASP A 46 -6.42 9.00 -0.84
C ASP A 46 -6.52 7.54 -0.33
N TRP A 47 -5.39 6.90 -0.03
CA TRP A 47 -5.35 5.58 0.60
C TRP A 47 -5.98 5.55 1.98
N ARG A 48 -5.78 6.58 2.83
CA ARG A 48 -6.47 6.66 4.12
C ARG A 48 -7.99 6.68 3.97
N THR A 49 -8.51 7.42 2.98
CA THR A 49 -9.94 7.40 2.65
C THR A 49 -10.38 6.00 2.22
N ARG A 50 -9.62 5.32 1.36
CA ARG A 50 -9.93 3.94 0.93
C ARG A 50 -9.99 2.96 2.10
N PHE A 51 -9.06 3.04 3.04
CA PHE A 51 -9.07 2.18 4.23
C PHE A 51 -10.29 2.43 5.11
N ARG A 52 -10.65 3.69 5.34
CA ARG A 52 -11.84 4.05 6.13
C ARG A 52 -13.12 3.56 5.47
N ASP A 53 -13.26 3.81 4.17
CA ASP A 53 -14.50 3.54 3.45
C ASP A 53 -14.66 2.03 3.10
N ASN A 54 -13.62 1.21 3.33
CA ASN A 54 -13.60 -0.22 3.04
C ASN A 54 -12.98 -1.05 4.17
N GLU A 55 -13.18 -0.62 5.43
CA GLU A 55 -12.60 -1.25 6.62
C GLU A 55 -13.05 -2.70 6.83
N ASP A 56 -14.16 -3.09 6.18
CA ASP A 56 -14.72 -4.42 6.12
C ASP A 56 -13.98 -5.36 5.16
N LEU A 57 -13.20 -4.82 4.22
CA LEU A 57 -12.51 -5.59 3.18
C LEU A 57 -10.99 -5.53 3.31
N ILE A 58 -10.43 -4.39 3.71
CA ILE A 58 -8.99 -4.15 3.70
C ILE A 58 -8.50 -3.50 5.00
N LEU A 59 -7.20 -3.63 5.27
CA LEU A 59 -6.51 -2.88 6.32
C LEU A 59 -5.11 -2.46 5.84
N LEU A 60 -4.61 -1.36 6.38
CA LEU A 60 -3.22 -0.94 6.18
C LEU A 60 -2.27 -1.92 6.89
N ALA A 61 -1.29 -2.44 6.15
CA ALA A 61 -0.28 -3.34 6.66
C ALA A 61 1.09 -2.66 6.78
N ARG A 62 1.72 -2.82 7.95
CA ARG A 62 3.01 -2.25 8.35
C ARG A 62 4.04 -3.31 8.73
N ASP A 63 3.61 -4.51 9.08
CA ASP A 63 4.49 -5.64 9.38
C ASP A 63 3.81 -6.98 9.06
N ALA A 64 4.53 -8.08 9.27
CA ALA A 64 4.02 -9.42 9.00
C ALA A 64 2.84 -9.82 9.90
N GLY A 65 2.73 -9.26 11.11
CA GLY A 65 1.60 -9.50 12.02
C GLY A 65 0.28 -8.98 11.45
N ASP A 66 0.34 -7.95 10.60
CA ASP A 66 -0.84 -7.39 9.93
C ASP A 66 -1.45 -8.37 8.93
N ILE A 67 -0.65 -9.27 8.36
CA ILE A 67 -1.11 -10.35 7.47
C ILE A 67 -1.97 -11.34 8.26
N GLU A 68 -1.52 -11.72 9.46
CA GLU A 68 -2.28 -12.61 10.33
C GLU A 68 -3.57 -11.94 10.83
N ARG A 69 -3.52 -10.64 11.17
CA ARG A 69 -4.73 -9.88 11.51
C ARG A 69 -5.72 -9.81 10.35
N ALA A 70 -5.24 -9.57 9.14
CA ALA A 70 -6.10 -9.54 7.95
C ALA A 70 -6.76 -10.91 7.72
N ARG A 71 -5.98 -11.99 7.81
CA ARG A 71 -6.48 -13.36 7.72
C ARG A 71 -7.55 -13.66 8.76
N ALA A 72 -7.27 -13.38 10.04
CA ALA A 72 -8.19 -13.65 11.15
C ALA A 72 -9.49 -12.84 11.05
N SER A 73 -9.43 -11.63 10.49
CA SER A 73 -10.59 -10.75 10.29
C SER A 73 -11.25 -10.87 8.92
N ASN A 74 -10.88 -11.87 8.12
CA ASN A 74 -11.40 -12.07 6.76
C ASN A 74 -11.25 -10.84 5.84
N ARG A 75 -10.12 -10.14 5.96
CA ARG A 75 -9.74 -8.95 5.17
C ARG A 75 -8.43 -9.20 4.41
N THR A 76 -8.09 -8.29 3.51
CA THR A 76 -6.80 -8.27 2.79
C THR A 76 -5.89 -7.19 3.38
N ALA A 77 -4.68 -7.57 3.77
CA ALA A 77 -3.63 -6.67 4.21
C ALA A 77 -3.04 -5.92 2.99
N ILE A 78 -3.05 -4.59 3.02
CA ILE A 78 -2.45 -3.78 1.95
C ILE A 78 -1.17 -3.14 2.46
N PHE A 79 -0.03 -3.54 1.89
CA PHE A 79 1.24 -2.86 2.07
C PHE A 79 1.37 -1.78 1.02
N LEU A 80 1.71 -0.57 1.43
CA LEU A 80 1.95 0.54 0.52
C LEU A 80 3.42 0.59 0.13
N GLY A 81 3.69 0.79 -1.16
CA GLY A 81 5.05 0.90 -1.66
C GLY A 81 5.21 1.81 -2.86
N LEU A 82 6.47 2.09 -3.19
CA LEU A 82 6.90 3.01 -4.23
C LEU A 82 7.71 2.23 -5.27
N GLN A 83 7.48 2.52 -6.55
CA GLN A 83 8.27 1.90 -7.62
C GLN A 83 9.52 2.70 -8.03
N ASN A 84 9.81 3.80 -7.32
CA ASN A 84 10.98 4.64 -7.54
C ASN A 84 11.27 5.45 -6.26
N PRO A 85 12.53 5.82 -5.93
CA PRO A 85 12.86 6.72 -4.83
C PRO A 85 12.52 8.20 -5.05
N MET A 86 11.81 8.60 -6.12
CA MET A 86 11.47 10.02 -6.34
C MET A 86 10.93 10.77 -5.11
N PRO A 87 10.12 10.16 -4.21
CA PRO A 87 9.60 10.86 -3.04
C PRO A 87 10.63 11.18 -1.95
N ILE A 88 11.85 10.62 -2.00
CA ILE A 88 12.94 11.02 -1.07
C ILE A 88 13.73 12.22 -1.60
N GLU A 89 13.51 12.61 -2.86
CA GLU A 89 14.14 13.79 -3.47
C GLU A 89 15.67 13.78 -3.25
N ASP A 90 16.26 14.85 -2.73
CA ASP A 90 17.67 14.94 -2.35
C ASP A 90 17.92 14.79 -0.83
N ASP A 91 16.90 14.41 -0.05
CA ASP A 91 16.96 14.29 1.41
C ASP A 91 16.65 12.87 1.90
N ILE A 92 17.72 12.16 2.32
CA ILE A 92 17.61 10.79 2.86
C ILE A 92 16.74 10.70 4.12
N GLY A 93 16.59 11.80 4.88
CA GLY A 93 15.71 11.86 6.05
C GLY A 93 14.24 11.61 5.72
N LEU A 94 13.83 11.84 4.47
CA LEU A 94 12.47 11.56 4.02
C LEU A 94 12.13 10.06 4.00
N ILE A 95 13.12 9.16 4.04
CA ILE A 95 12.88 7.71 4.19
C ILE A 95 12.12 7.42 5.49
N GLU A 96 12.54 8.01 6.60
CA GLU A 96 11.90 7.81 7.90
C GLU A 96 10.46 8.35 7.89
N MET A 97 10.26 9.52 7.29
CA MET A 97 8.93 10.11 7.12
C MET A 97 7.99 9.22 6.29
N LEU A 98 8.46 8.69 5.15
CA LEU A 98 7.68 7.77 4.32
C LEU A 98 7.35 6.47 5.06
N PHE A 99 8.29 5.95 5.84
CA PHE A 99 8.08 4.78 6.68
C PHE A 99 6.99 5.02 7.74
N ASP A 100 7.02 6.16 8.43
CA ASP A 100 6.00 6.53 9.41
C ASP A 100 4.62 6.69 8.76
N LEU A 101 4.58 7.27 7.56
CA LEU A 101 3.34 7.41 6.79
C LEU A 101 2.78 6.05 6.30
N GLY A 102 3.58 4.99 6.31
CA GLY A 102 3.13 3.61 6.07
C GLY A 102 3.73 2.93 4.85
N ILE A 103 4.67 3.56 4.15
CA ILE A 103 5.42 2.92 3.06
C ILE A 103 6.30 1.80 3.64
N ARG A 104 6.32 0.65 2.99
CA ARG A 104 7.15 -0.52 3.39
C ARG A 104 8.05 -1.05 2.29
N PHE A 105 7.81 -0.65 1.05
CA PHE A 105 8.61 -1.04 -0.10
C PHE A 105 9.00 0.19 -0.92
N MET A 106 10.24 0.20 -1.40
CA MET A 106 10.74 1.22 -2.31
C MET A 106 11.67 0.53 -3.30
N GLN A 107 11.26 0.50 -4.56
CA GLN A 107 12.14 0.07 -5.65
C GLN A 107 13.13 1.19 -5.97
N LEU A 108 14.39 0.84 -6.19
CA LEU A 108 15.50 1.81 -6.29
C LEU A 108 15.54 2.60 -7.59
N THR A 109 14.94 2.09 -8.65
CA THR A 109 14.97 2.70 -9.99
C THR A 109 13.71 2.36 -10.76
N TYR A 110 13.29 3.25 -11.64
CA TYR A 110 12.23 3.03 -12.61
C TYR A 110 12.68 3.56 -13.98
N ASN A 111 12.29 2.87 -15.06
CA ASN A 111 12.69 3.20 -16.44
C ASN A 111 11.90 4.36 -17.02
#